data_AF-Q0VN86-F1
#
_entry.id   AF-Q0VN86-F1
#
_cell.length_a   1.000
_cell.length_b   1.000
_cell.length_c   1.000
_cell.angle_alpha   90.00
_cell.angle_beta   90.00
_cell.angle_gamma   90.00
#
_symmetry.space_group_name_H-M   'P 1'
#
loop_
_entity.id
_entity.type
_entity.pdbx_description
1 polymer ?
#
loop_
_entity_poly.entity_id
_entity_poly.type
_entity_poly.pdbx_seq_one_letter_code
_entity_poly.pdbx_strand_id
1 'polypeptide(L)'
;MSIDLVICALVLVAIQLRISATLLSLRGRVVLACVVFVWSLLPYPWGLGAWVLSYLAGFSITSGLLAMLAIQHRMVGHYWLPVRELRTACRMLVLMALWFYPMSMGSSYEDPYSLGFGSFGFSTALLLIGLLAWVTRAYASCLILVVAQCVFRAGWLASDNLWDYLMDPWLVCWAVGWLLRDRLLSARALLAQQSSTQPSAAGWGETGATEAAGQSKATT
;
A
#
# COMPACT_ATOMS: atom_id res chain seq x y z
N MET A 1 -20.47 -18.35 7.60
CA MET A 1 -19.39 -17.46 8.05
C MET A 1 -19.53 -16.15 7.31
N SER A 2 -19.50 -15.01 8.00
CA SER A 2 -19.49 -13.70 7.35
C SER A 2 -18.16 -13.50 6.61
N ILE A 3 -18.21 -12.95 5.39
CA ILE A 3 -17.00 -12.69 4.59
C ILE A 3 -16.07 -11.69 5.30
N ASP A 4 -16.63 -10.83 6.17
CA ASP A 4 -15.91 -9.87 7.00
C ASP A 4 -14.87 -10.54 7.90
N LEU A 5 -15.20 -11.71 8.49
CA LEU A 5 -14.27 -12.47 9.32
C LEU A 5 -13.09 -12.99 8.50
N VAL A 6 -13.34 -13.42 7.27
CA VAL A 6 -12.28 -13.90 6.37
C VAL A 6 -11.37 -12.75 5.96
N ILE A 7 -11.94 -11.60 5.60
CA ILE A 7 -11.16 -10.39 5.26
C ILE A 7 -10.31 -9.96 6.45
N CYS A 8 -10.91 -9.88 7.65
CA CYS A 8 -10.20 -9.56 8.88
C CYS A 8 -9.05 -10.54 9.15
N ALA A 9 -9.28 -11.84 9.01
CA ALA A 9 -8.26 -12.87 9.19
C ALA A 9 -7.09 -12.67 8.21
N LEU A 10 -7.36 -12.38 6.94
CA LEU A 10 -6.33 -12.11 5.94
C LEU A 10 -5.51 -10.86 6.29
N VAL A 11 -6.16 -9.78 6.73
CA VAL A 11 -5.48 -8.54 7.16
C VAL A 11 -4.56 -8.82 8.34
N LEU A 12 -5.04 -9.55 9.35
CA LEU A 12 -4.25 -9.90 10.53
C LEU A 12 -3.06 -10.79 10.18
N VAL A 13 -3.23 -11.77 9.31
CA VAL A 13 -2.14 -12.62 8.80
C VAL A 13 -1.12 -11.78 8.03
N ALA A 14 -1.55 -10.85 7.19
CA ALA A 14 -0.66 -9.97 6.44
C ALA A 14 0.18 -9.08 7.38
N ILE A 15 -0.43 -8.54 8.43
CA ILE A 15 0.25 -7.77 9.48
C ILE A 15 1.24 -8.66 10.24
N GLN A 16 0.82 -9.85 10.65
CA GLN A 16 1.66 -10.80 11.38
C GLN A 16 2.91 -11.19 10.59
N LEU A 17 2.75 -11.53 9.31
CA LEU A 17 3.86 -11.87 8.42
C LEU A 17 4.81 -10.68 8.20
N ARG A 18 4.30 -9.44 8.27
CA ARG A 18 5.13 -8.24 8.19
C ARG A 18 5.97 -8.04 9.44
N ILE A 19 5.39 -8.21 10.63
CA ILE A 19 6.10 -8.02 11.91
C ILE A 19 7.10 -9.15 12.16
N SER A 20 6.69 -10.38 11.89
CA SER A 20 7.55 -11.57 12.07
C SER A 20 8.64 -11.69 11.02
N ALA A 21 8.65 -10.80 10.01
CA ALA A 21 9.60 -10.82 8.90
C ALA A 21 11.07 -10.65 9.33
N THR A 22 11.31 -10.08 10.51
CA THR A 22 12.65 -9.86 11.07
C THR A 22 12.96 -10.76 12.27
N LEU A 23 11.95 -11.42 12.85
CA LEU A 23 12.04 -12.08 14.15
C LEU A 23 12.01 -13.61 14.07
N LEU A 24 11.30 -14.20 13.11
CA LEU A 24 11.09 -15.65 13.03
C LEU A 24 11.64 -16.28 11.75
N SER A 25 11.93 -17.58 11.78
CA SER A 25 12.21 -18.39 10.60
C SER A 25 10.95 -18.57 9.72
N LEU A 26 11.12 -18.91 8.44
CA LEU A 26 10.00 -19.08 7.50
C LEU A 26 8.93 -20.07 8.02
N ARG A 27 9.37 -21.21 8.59
CA ARG A 27 8.47 -22.22 9.16
C ARG A 27 7.66 -21.67 10.34
N GLY A 28 8.32 -20.94 11.26
CA GLY A 28 7.65 -20.32 12.40
C GLY A 28 6.60 -19.29 11.96
N ARG A 29 6.89 -18.51 10.91
CA ARG A 29 5.93 -17.55 10.34
C ARG A 29 4.70 -18.22 9.76
N VAL A 30 4.88 -19.32 9.01
CA VAL A 30 3.76 -20.05 8.39
C VAL A 30 2.89 -20.69 9.46
N VAL A 31 3.49 -21.35 10.46
CA VAL A 31 2.73 -21.96 11.57
C VAL A 31 1.92 -20.90 12.30
N LEU A 32 2.55 -19.77 12.65
CA LEU A 32 1.87 -18.69 13.34
C LEU A 32 0.78 -18.03 12.47
N ALA A 33 1.00 -17.88 11.17
CA ALA A 33 -0.02 -17.42 10.23
C ALA A 33 -1.24 -18.35 10.20
N CYS A 34 -1.04 -19.67 10.17
CA CYS A 34 -2.13 -20.65 10.24
C CYS A 34 -2.89 -20.54 11.57
N VAL A 35 -2.18 -20.42 12.70
CA VAL A 35 -2.80 -20.26 14.02
C VAL A 35 -3.64 -18.99 14.09
N VAL A 36 -3.08 -17.85 13.65
CA VAL A 36 -3.79 -16.56 13.64
C VAL A 36 -5.01 -16.62 12.71
N PHE A 37 -4.89 -17.25 11.55
CA PHE A 37 -6.00 -17.42 10.62
C PHE A 37 -7.15 -18.23 11.25
N VAL A 38 -6.85 -19.42 11.78
CA VAL A 38 -7.85 -20.28 12.41
C VAL A 38 -8.48 -19.61 13.63
N TRP A 39 -7.67 -18.97 14.47
CA TRP A 39 -8.18 -18.25 15.64
C TRP A 39 -9.07 -17.07 15.25
N SER A 40 -8.77 -16.38 14.15
CA SER A 40 -9.59 -15.26 13.67
C SER A 40 -10.96 -15.71 13.15
N LEU A 41 -11.06 -16.95 12.67
CA LEU A 41 -12.28 -17.54 12.12
C LEU A 41 -13.23 -18.10 13.18
N LEU A 42 -12.81 -18.22 14.44
CA LEU A 42 -13.69 -18.67 15.52
C LEU A 42 -14.84 -17.66 15.75
N PRO A 43 -16.04 -18.14 16.11
CA PRO A 43 -17.17 -17.26 16.40
C PRO A 43 -16.94 -16.43 17.67
N TYR A 44 -17.63 -15.30 17.78
CA TYR A 44 -17.66 -14.50 19.01
C TYR A 44 -18.16 -15.36 20.20
N PRO A 45 -17.54 -15.28 21.38
CA PRO A 45 -16.46 -14.37 21.81
C PRO A 45 -15.03 -14.92 21.67
N TRP A 46 -14.85 -16.12 21.12
CA TRP A 46 -13.57 -16.84 21.14
C TRP A 46 -12.63 -16.42 20.01
N GLY A 47 -13.17 -15.89 18.92
CA GLY A 47 -12.40 -15.48 17.76
C GLY A 47 -11.79 -14.10 17.86
N LEU A 48 -10.49 -14.02 17.57
CA LEU A 48 -9.77 -12.76 17.53
C LEU A 48 -10.32 -11.81 16.45
N GLY A 49 -10.77 -12.35 15.31
CA GLY A 49 -11.35 -11.57 14.22
C GLY A 49 -12.68 -10.92 14.63
N ALA A 50 -13.53 -11.62 15.38
CA ALA A 50 -14.78 -11.09 15.87
C ALA A 50 -14.56 -9.88 16.80
N TRP A 51 -13.61 -9.98 17.74
CA TRP A 51 -13.23 -8.87 18.62
C TRP A 51 -12.70 -7.66 17.85
N VAL A 52 -11.82 -7.89 16.87
CA VAL A 52 -11.27 -6.80 16.06
C VAL A 52 -12.38 -6.07 15.32
N LEU A 53 -13.28 -6.81 14.66
CA LEU A 53 -14.41 -6.22 13.92
C LEU A 53 -15.38 -5.47 14.85
N SER A 54 -15.56 -5.91 16.10
CA SER A 54 -16.39 -5.19 17.08
C SER A 54 -15.83 -3.80 17.42
N TYR A 55 -14.52 -3.61 17.40
CA TYR A 55 -13.90 -2.30 17.70
C TYR A 55 -13.59 -1.47 16.45
N LEU A 56 -13.18 -2.09 15.34
CA LEU A 56 -12.65 -1.40 14.16
C LEU A 56 -13.65 -1.27 13.02
N ALA A 57 -14.86 -1.85 13.16
CA ALA A 57 -15.82 -2.06 12.08
C ALA A 57 -15.27 -2.96 10.95
N GLY A 58 -16.09 -3.20 9.93
CA GLY A 58 -15.75 -4.04 8.76
C GLY A 58 -14.58 -3.50 7.95
N PHE A 59 -13.79 -4.40 7.37
CA PHE A 59 -12.76 -4.04 6.39
C PHE A 59 -13.32 -4.15 4.96
N SER A 60 -12.81 -3.31 4.05
CA SER A 60 -13.20 -3.38 2.64
C SER A 60 -12.65 -4.61 1.93
N ILE A 61 -13.24 -4.95 0.78
CA ILE A 61 -12.74 -6.04 -0.07
C ILE A 61 -11.37 -5.68 -0.63
N THR A 62 -11.14 -4.41 -0.95
CA THR A 62 -9.83 -3.91 -1.37
C THR A 62 -8.76 -4.21 -0.32
N SER A 63 -9.05 -4.01 0.97
CA SER A 63 -8.15 -4.38 2.07
C SER A 63 -7.85 -5.88 2.10
N GLY A 64 -8.88 -6.73 1.93
CA GLY A 64 -8.71 -8.19 1.86
C GLY A 64 -7.85 -8.64 0.68
N LEU A 65 -8.10 -8.09 -0.52
CA LEU A 65 -7.34 -8.43 -1.72
C LEU A 65 -5.89 -7.94 -1.64
N LEU A 66 -5.66 -6.73 -1.13
CA LEU A 66 -4.31 -6.22 -0.89
C LEU A 66 -3.58 -7.03 0.19
N ALA A 67 -4.28 -7.47 1.24
CA ALA A 67 -3.73 -8.37 2.24
C ALA A 67 -3.33 -9.72 1.62
N MET A 68 -4.17 -10.31 0.76
CA MET A 68 -3.87 -11.54 0.04
C MET A 68 -2.64 -11.38 -0.88
N LEU A 69 -2.55 -10.30 -1.64
CA LEU A 69 -1.38 -9.97 -2.46
C LEU A 69 -0.11 -9.78 -1.59
N ALA A 70 -0.24 -9.15 -0.43
CA ALA A 70 0.86 -8.97 0.51
C ALA A 70 1.34 -10.29 1.12
N ILE A 71 0.42 -11.21 1.44
CA ILE A 71 0.75 -12.57 1.91
C ILE A 71 1.48 -13.34 0.81
N GLN A 72 0.94 -13.34 -0.41
CA GLN A 72 1.55 -14.03 -1.56
C GLN A 72 2.95 -13.48 -1.87
N HIS A 73 3.13 -12.16 -1.85
CA HIS A 73 4.42 -11.52 -2.01
C HIS A 73 5.45 -12.01 -0.98
N ARG A 74 5.04 -12.13 0.29
CA ARG A 74 5.94 -12.58 1.37
C ARG A 74 6.24 -14.08 1.34
N MET A 75 5.35 -14.89 0.78
CA MET A 75 5.52 -16.34 0.71
C MET A 75 6.30 -16.78 -0.54
N VAL A 76 5.96 -16.21 -1.70
CA VAL A 76 6.50 -16.62 -3.01
C VAL A 76 7.61 -15.68 -3.50
N GLY A 77 7.69 -14.46 -2.98
CA GLY A 77 8.66 -13.44 -3.41
C GLY A 77 8.31 -12.77 -4.75
N HIS A 78 7.18 -13.13 -5.37
CA HIS A 78 6.77 -12.56 -6.65
C HIS A 78 5.94 -11.27 -6.46
N TYR A 79 6.30 -10.22 -7.19
CA TYR A 79 5.60 -8.93 -7.17
C TYR A 79 4.48 -8.91 -8.21
N TRP A 80 3.26 -9.19 -7.78
CA TRP A 80 2.08 -9.08 -8.63
C TRP A 80 1.64 -7.63 -8.88
N LEU A 81 2.00 -6.73 -7.98
CA LEU A 81 1.66 -5.31 -8.07
C LEU A 81 2.94 -4.47 -8.17
N PRO A 82 3.22 -3.86 -9.34
CA PRO A 82 4.35 -2.96 -9.51
C PRO A 82 4.27 -1.80 -8.53
N VAL A 83 5.41 -1.41 -7.94
CA VAL A 83 5.48 -0.32 -6.94
C VAL A 83 4.91 0.98 -7.49
N ARG A 84 5.09 1.25 -8.78
CA ARG A 84 4.53 2.45 -9.45
C ARG A 84 3.01 2.43 -9.49
N GLU A 85 2.39 1.29 -9.74
CA GLU A 85 0.93 1.13 -9.75
C GLU A 85 0.36 1.27 -8.34
N LEU A 86 0.95 0.58 -7.36
CA LEU A 86 0.58 0.71 -5.95
C LEU A 86 0.68 2.17 -5.49
N ARG A 87 1.74 2.88 -5.88
CA ARG A 87 1.92 4.30 -5.57
C ARG A 87 0.83 5.18 -6.16
N THR A 88 0.44 4.94 -7.40
CA THR A 88 -0.66 5.68 -8.05
C THR A 88 -1.99 5.37 -7.37
N ALA A 89 -2.28 4.09 -7.12
CA ALA A 89 -3.49 3.65 -6.44
C ALA A 89 -3.61 4.23 -5.02
N CYS A 90 -2.54 4.17 -4.21
CA CYS A 90 -2.53 4.76 -2.87
C CYS A 90 -2.75 6.28 -2.92
N ARG A 91 -2.15 7.00 -3.89
CA ARG A 91 -2.38 8.45 -4.02
C ARG A 91 -3.83 8.74 -4.37
N MET A 92 -4.39 8.02 -5.34
CA MET A 92 -5.80 8.19 -5.73
C MET A 92 -6.72 7.89 -4.55
N LEU A 93 -6.46 6.83 -3.80
CA LEU A 93 -7.23 6.45 -2.61
C LEU A 93 -7.17 7.51 -1.51
N VAL A 94 -5.98 8.07 -1.23
CA VAL A 94 -5.83 9.13 -0.22
C VAL A 94 -6.50 10.44 -0.67
N LEU A 95 -6.32 10.84 -1.93
CA LEU A 95 -6.98 12.04 -2.46
C LEU A 95 -8.50 11.89 -2.46
N MET A 96 -9.00 10.72 -2.87
CA MET A 96 -10.42 10.38 -2.81
C MET A 96 -10.92 10.45 -1.36
N ALA A 97 -10.21 9.87 -0.40
CA ALA A 97 -10.60 9.85 1.00
C ALA A 97 -10.62 11.25 1.64
N LEU A 98 -9.67 12.12 1.27
CA LEU A 98 -9.63 13.52 1.74
C LEU A 98 -10.80 14.35 1.22
N TRP A 99 -11.34 14.02 0.05
CA TRP A 99 -12.54 14.64 -0.49
C TRP A 99 -13.80 14.00 0.10
N PHE A 100 -13.84 12.67 0.12
CA PHE A 100 -14.99 11.86 0.50
C PHE A 100 -15.37 11.99 1.97
N TYR A 101 -14.45 11.72 2.90
CA TYR A 101 -14.79 11.64 4.32
C TYR A 101 -15.26 12.98 4.90
N PRO A 102 -14.59 14.12 4.64
CA PRO A 102 -15.08 15.40 5.15
C PRO A 102 -16.46 15.75 4.59
N MET A 103 -16.72 15.48 3.31
CA MET A 103 -18.04 15.79 2.72
C MET A 103 -19.14 14.94 3.36
N SER A 104 -18.90 13.64 3.53
CA SER A 104 -19.85 12.73 4.18
C SER A 104 -20.05 13.00 5.68
N MET A 105 -19.13 13.71 6.33
CA MET A 105 -19.30 14.20 7.70
C MET A 105 -20.04 15.55 7.79
N GLY A 106 -20.55 16.09 6.67
CA GLY A 106 -21.36 17.30 6.65
C GLY A 106 -20.59 18.60 6.46
N SER A 107 -19.35 18.56 5.96
CA SER A 107 -18.65 19.80 5.55
C SER A 107 -19.22 20.42 4.28
N SER A 108 -20.05 19.68 3.54
CA SER A 108 -20.79 20.12 2.35
C SER A 108 -22.24 19.63 2.43
N TYR A 109 -23.13 20.23 1.64
CA TYR A 109 -24.52 19.79 1.47
C TYR A 109 -24.66 18.57 0.55
N GLU A 110 -23.65 18.32 -0.28
CA GLU A 110 -23.56 17.13 -1.12
C GLU A 110 -22.99 15.97 -0.29
N ASP A 111 -23.71 14.87 -0.18
CA ASP A 111 -23.22 13.64 0.46
C ASP A 111 -22.76 12.62 -0.59
N PRO A 112 -21.44 12.50 -0.85
CA PRO A 112 -20.92 11.53 -1.81
C PRO A 112 -21.09 10.07 -1.35
N TYR A 113 -21.30 9.83 -0.05
CA TYR A 113 -21.57 8.49 0.48
C TYR A 113 -22.86 7.93 -0.08
N SER A 114 -23.87 8.79 -0.27
CA SER A 114 -25.17 8.43 -0.85
C SER A 114 -25.07 7.80 -2.25
N LEU A 115 -24.08 8.19 -3.06
CA LEU A 115 -23.84 7.64 -4.40
C LEU A 115 -23.54 6.14 -4.38
N GLY A 116 -23.05 5.62 -3.26
CA GLY A 116 -22.72 4.21 -3.12
C GLY A 116 -23.93 3.29 -2.95
N PHE A 117 -25.12 3.83 -2.66
CA PHE A 117 -26.37 3.06 -2.57
C PHE A 117 -26.99 2.84 -3.95
N GLY A 118 -26.42 1.92 -4.72
CA GLY A 118 -27.03 1.42 -5.95
C GLY A 118 -27.09 2.42 -7.12
N SER A 119 -26.33 3.51 -7.08
CA SER A 119 -26.33 4.47 -8.20
C SER A 119 -25.66 3.85 -9.45
N PHE A 120 -26.41 3.79 -10.55
CA PHE A 120 -25.91 3.28 -11.82
C PHE A 120 -24.73 4.10 -12.35
N GLY A 121 -24.76 5.42 -12.14
CA GLY A 121 -23.69 6.33 -12.53
C GLY A 121 -22.36 6.00 -11.86
N PHE A 122 -22.35 5.77 -10.54
CA PHE A 122 -21.13 5.44 -9.82
C PHE A 122 -20.55 4.09 -10.24
N SER A 123 -21.39 3.05 -10.38
CA SER A 123 -20.94 1.74 -10.87
C SER A 123 -20.36 1.82 -12.29
N THR A 124 -20.99 2.61 -13.17
CA THR A 124 -20.50 2.84 -14.53
C THR A 124 -19.16 3.57 -14.52
N ALA A 125 -18.99 4.59 -13.66
CA ALA A 125 -17.72 5.29 -13.52
C ALA A 125 -16.60 4.36 -13.07
N LEU A 126 -16.86 3.48 -12.10
CA LEU A 126 -15.89 2.47 -11.65
C LEU A 126 -15.54 1.47 -12.75
N LEU A 127 -16.51 1.05 -13.56
CA LEU A 127 -16.27 0.20 -14.72
C LEU A 127 -15.34 0.90 -15.73
N LEU A 128 -15.57 2.18 -16.02
CA LEU A 128 -14.71 2.96 -16.93
C LEU A 128 -13.29 3.11 -16.37
N ILE A 129 -13.15 3.33 -15.05
CA ILE A 129 -11.84 3.35 -14.38
C ILE A 129 -11.17 1.98 -14.46
N GLY A 130 -11.92 0.89 -14.29
CA GLY A 130 -11.43 -0.48 -14.47
C GLY A 130 -10.95 -0.75 -15.89
N LEU A 131 -11.71 -0.31 -16.89
CA LEU A 131 -11.32 -0.43 -18.30
C LEU A 131 -10.06 0.40 -18.61
N LEU A 132 -9.95 1.61 -18.06
CA LEU A 132 -8.74 2.41 -18.17
C LEU A 132 -7.54 1.70 -17.52
N ALA A 133 -7.73 1.09 -16.35
CA ALA A 133 -6.70 0.29 -15.69
C ALA A 133 -6.29 -0.91 -16.56
N TRP A 134 -7.23 -1.57 -17.24
CA TRP A 134 -6.94 -2.64 -18.20
C TRP A 134 -6.10 -2.14 -19.38
N VAL A 135 -6.49 -1.05 -20.04
CA VAL A 135 -5.77 -0.49 -21.20
C VAL A 135 -4.37 -0.01 -20.82
N THR A 136 -4.21 0.54 -19.63
CA THR A 136 -2.91 0.97 -19.07
C THR A 136 -2.09 -0.18 -18.48
N ARG A 137 -2.58 -1.42 -18.58
CA ARG A 137 -1.97 -2.66 -18.05
C ARG A 137 -1.83 -2.71 -16.53
N ALA A 138 -2.57 -1.88 -15.80
CA ALA A 138 -2.72 -1.93 -14.35
C ALA A 138 -3.71 -3.03 -13.94
N TYR A 139 -3.41 -4.28 -14.30
CA TYR A 139 -4.33 -5.41 -14.20
C TYR A 139 -4.75 -5.72 -12.75
N ALA A 140 -3.86 -5.49 -11.78
CA ALA A 140 -4.19 -5.74 -10.38
C ALA A 140 -5.23 -4.75 -9.85
N SER A 141 -5.12 -3.46 -10.18
CA SER A 141 -6.15 -2.47 -9.86
C SER A 141 -7.46 -2.76 -10.58
N CYS A 142 -7.40 -3.17 -11.86
CA CYS A 142 -8.58 -3.60 -12.60
C CYS A 142 -9.29 -4.79 -11.91
N LEU A 143 -8.52 -5.81 -11.50
CA LEU A 143 -9.07 -7.00 -10.85
C LEU A 143 -9.74 -6.65 -9.53
N ILE A 144 -9.13 -5.79 -8.71
CA ILE A 144 -9.71 -5.31 -7.45
C ILE A 144 -11.07 -4.65 -7.70
N LEU A 145 -11.16 -3.75 -8.68
CA LEU A 145 -12.42 -3.07 -9.02
C LEU A 145 -13.50 -4.04 -9.50
N VAL A 146 -13.14 -5.00 -10.37
CA VAL A 146 -14.07 -6.02 -10.87
C VAL A 146 -14.58 -6.89 -9.72
N VAL A 147 -13.68 -7.39 -8.86
CA VAL A 147 -14.07 -8.23 -7.72
C VAL A 147 -14.96 -7.43 -6.76
N ALA A 148 -14.62 -6.19 -6.43
CA ALA A 148 -15.45 -5.34 -5.58
C ALA A 148 -16.87 -5.18 -6.16
N GLN A 149 -17.00 -4.96 -7.46
CA GLN A 149 -18.30 -4.82 -8.12
C GLN A 149 -19.10 -6.13 -8.13
N CYS A 150 -18.45 -7.26 -8.39
CA CYS A 150 -19.09 -8.58 -8.36
C CYS A 150 -19.59 -8.93 -6.96
N VAL A 151 -18.77 -8.69 -5.94
CA VAL A 151 -19.13 -9.02 -4.55
C VAL A 151 -20.21 -8.07 -4.03
N PHE A 152 -20.19 -6.80 -4.42
CA PHE A 152 -21.29 -5.85 -4.17
C PHE A 152 -22.59 -6.34 -4.78
N ARG A 153 -22.57 -6.77 -6.04
CA ARG A 153 -23.77 -7.30 -6.70
C ARG A 153 -24.30 -8.59 -6.06
N ALA A 154 -23.40 -9.36 -5.46
CA ALA A 154 -23.76 -10.58 -4.74
C ALA A 154 -24.25 -10.33 -3.30
N GLY A 155 -24.10 -9.10 -2.78
CA GLY A 155 -24.54 -8.72 -1.43
C GLY A 155 -23.83 -9.49 -0.32
N TRP A 156 -22.54 -9.79 -0.49
CA TRP A 156 -21.81 -10.64 0.47
C TRP A 156 -21.30 -9.90 1.69
N LEU A 157 -21.07 -8.58 1.60
CA LEU A 157 -20.71 -7.77 2.75
C LEU A 157 -21.98 -7.32 3.47
N ALA A 158 -21.90 -7.06 4.77
CA ALA A 158 -23.05 -6.59 5.54
C ALA A 158 -23.55 -5.19 5.12
N SER A 159 -22.73 -4.44 4.39
CA SER A 159 -23.10 -3.12 3.87
C SER A 159 -23.73 -3.22 2.48
N ASP A 160 -24.73 -2.37 2.24
CA ASP A 160 -25.36 -2.15 0.94
C ASP A 160 -24.74 -0.97 0.17
N ASN A 161 -23.59 -0.47 0.63
CA ASN A 161 -22.91 0.67 0.02
C ASN A 161 -21.62 0.23 -0.68
N LEU A 162 -21.51 0.52 -1.99
CA LEU A 162 -20.35 0.15 -2.80
C LEU A 162 -19.04 0.81 -2.33
N TRP A 163 -19.10 1.97 -1.67
CA TRP A 163 -17.91 2.60 -1.10
C TRP A 163 -17.23 1.72 -0.04
N ASP A 164 -18.01 1.03 0.79
CA ASP A 164 -17.49 0.17 1.86
C ASP A 164 -16.77 -1.07 1.30
N TYR A 165 -17.06 -1.46 0.06
CA TYR A 165 -16.38 -2.55 -0.63
C TYR A 165 -15.02 -2.10 -1.17
N LEU A 166 -14.88 -0.81 -1.49
CA LEU A 166 -13.72 -0.23 -2.15
C LEU A 166 -12.71 0.39 -1.18
N MET A 167 -13.18 1.06 -0.14
CA MET A 167 -12.34 1.81 0.79
C MET A 167 -12.83 1.64 2.22
N ASP A 168 -11.88 1.66 3.15
CA ASP A 168 -12.15 1.71 4.58
C ASP A 168 -11.16 2.66 5.27
N PRO A 169 -11.47 3.20 6.45
CA PRO A 169 -10.61 4.16 7.13
C PRO A 169 -9.21 3.61 7.42
N TRP A 170 -9.12 2.31 7.71
CA TRP A 170 -7.85 1.65 8.03
C TRP A 170 -6.96 1.49 6.80
N LEU A 171 -7.56 1.19 5.64
CA LEU A 171 -6.88 1.15 4.34
C LEU A 171 -6.30 2.51 3.97
N VAL A 172 -7.06 3.58 4.19
CA VAL A 172 -6.60 4.95 3.94
C VAL A 172 -5.42 5.29 4.84
N CYS A 173 -5.52 5.03 6.15
CA CYS A 173 -4.41 5.21 7.09
C CYS A 173 -3.16 4.42 6.67
N TRP A 174 -3.34 3.16 6.26
CA TRP A 174 -2.26 2.32 5.76
C TRP A 174 -1.63 2.90 4.48
N ALA A 175 -2.43 3.36 3.53
CA ALA A 175 -1.96 3.96 2.28
C ALA A 175 -1.16 5.25 2.51
N VAL A 176 -1.62 6.11 3.43
CA VAL A 176 -0.86 7.31 3.86
C VAL A 176 0.49 6.89 4.44
N GLY A 177 0.50 5.96 5.40
CA GLY A 177 1.74 5.48 6.02
C GLY A 177 2.71 4.84 5.01
N TRP A 178 2.19 4.11 4.03
CA TRP A 178 2.98 3.53 2.95
C TRP A 178 3.60 4.61 2.04
N LEU A 179 2.82 5.61 1.64
CA LEU A 179 3.30 6.73 0.81
C LEU A 179 4.37 7.55 1.52
N LEU A 180 4.20 7.85 2.81
CA LEU A 180 5.20 8.55 3.61
C LEU A 180 6.51 7.77 3.67
N ARG A 181 6.44 6.45 3.91
CA ARG A 181 7.62 5.58 3.92
C ARG A 181 8.33 5.55 2.56
N ASP A 182 7.58 5.40 1.47
CA ASP A 182 8.11 5.37 0.11
C ASP A 182 8.84 6.68 -0.25
N ARG A 183 8.28 7.83 0.16
CA ARG A 183 8.92 9.15 0.02
C ARG A 183 10.21 9.27 0.83
N LEU A 184 10.20 8.84 2.09
CA LEU A 184 11.38 8.89 2.96
C LEU A 184 12.51 8.00 2.42
N LEU A 185 12.21 6.80 1.93
CA LEU A 185 13.20 5.91 1.34
C LEU A 185 13.78 6.49 0.04
N SER A 186 12.92 7.07 -0.81
CA SER A 186 13.35 7.73 -2.04
C SER A 186 14.25 8.93 -1.75
N ALA A 187 13.91 9.76 -0.76
CA ALA A 187 14.73 10.90 -0.35
C ALA A 187 16.11 10.47 0.18
N ARG A 188 16.16 9.41 1.00
CA ARG A 188 17.42 8.84 1.50
C ARG A 188 18.31 8.31 0.38
N ALA A 189 17.72 7.65 -0.63
CA ALA A 189 18.47 7.15 -1.78
C ALA A 189 19.09 8.29 -2.60
N LEU A 190 18.35 9.38 -2.82
CA LEU A 190 18.84 10.58 -3.52
C LEU A 190 20.01 11.25 -2.77
N LEU A 191 19.90 11.39 -1.45
CA LEU A 191 20.96 11.94 -0.60
C LEU A 191 22.23 11.07 -0.63
N ALA A 192 22.07 9.74 -0.57
CA ALA A 192 23.20 8.80 -0.66
C ALA A 192 23.92 8.93 -2.02
N GLN A 193 23.17 9.05 -3.11
CA GLN A 193 23.75 9.20 -4.45
C GLN A 193 24.48 10.55 -4.63
N GLN A 194 23.97 11.64 -4.03
CA GLN A 194 24.67 12.94 -4.03
C GLN A 194 25.98 12.88 -3.25
N SER A 195 26.02 12.18 -2.11
CA SER A 195 27.24 12.04 -1.31
C SER A 195 28.33 11.22 -2.01
N SER A 196 27.96 10.26 -2.86
CA SER A 196 28.92 9.45 -3.62
C SER A 196 29.42 10.11 -4.91
N THR A 197 28.76 11.16 -5.39
CA THR A 197 29.05 11.82 -6.68
C THR A 197 29.76 13.16 -6.51
N GLN A 198 30.00 13.64 -5.28
CA GLN A 198 30.88 14.78 -5.01
C GLN A 198 32.34 14.36 -5.31
N PRO A 199 32.98 14.91 -6.37
CA PRO A 199 34.40 14.64 -6.62
C PRO A 199 35.20 15.28 -5.49
N SER A 200 36.22 14.56 -5.01
CA SER A 200 37.27 15.09 -4.15
C SER A 200 37.83 16.40 -4.72
N ALA A 201 37.32 17.53 -4.25
CA ALA A 201 37.91 18.86 -4.45
C ALA A 201 39.08 19.10 -3.47
N ALA A 202 39.79 18.03 -3.07
CA ALA A 202 40.87 18.04 -2.09
C ALA A 202 42.20 17.53 -2.69
N GLY A 203 42.37 17.63 -4.02
CA GLY A 203 43.54 17.11 -4.74
C GLY A 203 44.33 18.13 -5.57
N TRP A 204 43.98 19.43 -5.55
CA TRP A 204 44.69 20.46 -6.31
C TRP A 204 45.26 21.51 -5.36
N GLY A 205 46.47 21.26 -4.86
CA GLY A 205 47.15 22.19 -3.96
C GLY A 205 48.66 21.99 -3.77
N GLU A 206 49.26 20.90 -4.25
CA GLU A 206 50.69 20.64 -4.02
C GLU A 206 51.36 19.99 -5.24
N THR A 207 51.59 20.71 -6.33
CA THR A 207 52.52 20.25 -7.41
C THR A 207 52.96 21.37 -8.35
N GLY A 208 53.41 22.51 -7.83
CA GLY A 208 53.80 23.63 -8.70
C GLY A 208 54.82 24.64 -8.16
N ALA A 209 55.63 24.33 -7.14
CA ALA A 209 56.53 25.33 -6.54
C ALA A 209 57.97 24.88 -6.29
N THR A 210 58.42 23.73 -6.80
CA THR A 210 59.80 23.23 -6.56
C THR A 210 60.66 23.01 -7.81
N GLU A 211 60.24 23.52 -8.97
CA GLU A 211 60.98 23.37 -10.24
C GLU A 211 61.50 24.71 -10.79
N ALA A 212 61.99 25.58 -9.91
CA ALA A 212 62.62 26.86 -10.29
C ALA A 212 64.00 27.07 -9.62
N ALA A 213 64.65 26.00 -9.15
CA ALA A 213 65.97 26.07 -8.54
C ALA A 213 66.90 25.02 -9.15
N GLY A 214 67.46 25.31 -10.33
CA GLY A 214 68.59 24.55 -10.82
C GLY A 214 68.69 24.43 -12.33
N GLN A 215 68.97 25.55 -13.02
CA GLN A 215 69.68 25.53 -14.31
C GLN A 215 70.06 26.96 -14.72
N SER A 216 71.20 27.42 -14.21
CA SER A 216 71.99 28.47 -14.86
C SER A 216 73.45 28.34 -14.43
N LYS A 217 74.21 27.56 -15.19
CA LYS A 217 75.67 27.66 -15.32
C LYS A 217 76.14 26.92 -16.58
N ALA A 218 77.02 27.60 -17.34
CA ALA A 218 77.68 27.22 -18.60
C ALA A 218 76.77 27.30 -19.85
N THR A 219 77.12 27.98 -20.95
CA THR A 219 78.44 28.03 -21.61
C THR A 219 78.49 29.19 -22.62
N THR A 220 79.69 29.77 -22.76
CA THR A 220 80.26 30.57 -23.87
C THR A 220 79.84 32.03 -24.04
#